data_AF-K1Y793-F1
#
_entry.id   AF-K1Y793-F1
#
_cell.length_a   1.000
_cell.length_b   1.000
_cell.length_c   1.000
_cell.angle_alpha   90.00
_cell.angle_beta   90.00
_cell.angle_gamma   90.00
#
_symmetry.space_group_name_H-M   'P 1'
#
loop_
_entity.id
_entity.type
_entity.pdbx_description
1 polymer ?
#
loop_
_entity_poly.entity_id
_entity_poly.type
_entity_poly.pdbx_seq_one_letter_code
_entity_poly.pdbx_strand_id
1 'polypeptide(L)'
;MITVKNIIHDKIMKNKTNTLIIIFICILFNCLTFCLNAFGSTPGAVPEYYVKTAYIFNFLKFIQLPVINQEQAISTGTLTIGCFNKNAYDALMNIKGKSIVNPESTKIIDVIYLTSDFEINPDFQKCNVLFITSDQKNNLKKILTLIGNKTILTLGEFDNFLHEGGIINFVTVNKNIKFEVNIGSAKDANIEIRSQLLKMAHNVIMDNENKGH
;
A
#
# COMPACT_ATOMS: atom_id res chain seq x y z
N MET A 1 6.38 68.21 -54.11
CA MET A 1 7.14 66.95 -53.87
C MET A 1 7.07 66.43 -52.42
N ILE A 2 6.68 67.25 -51.43
CA ILE A 2 6.67 66.89 -50.00
C ILE A 2 5.42 66.07 -49.60
N THR A 3 4.26 66.34 -50.21
CA THR A 3 2.97 65.70 -49.85
C THR A 3 2.89 64.21 -50.22
N VAL A 4 3.50 63.79 -51.33
CA VAL A 4 3.48 62.39 -51.78
C VAL A 4 4.39 61.51 -50.90
N LYS A 5 5.51 62.07 -50.42
CA LYS A 5 6.47 61.34 -49.56
C LYS A 5 5.85 60.99 -48.20
N ASN A 6 5.07 61.90 -47.61
CA ASN A 6 4.39 61.66 -46.33
C ASN A 6 3.28 60.60 -46.43
N ILE A 7 2.50 60.59 -47.52
CA ILE A 7 1.45 59.59 -47.75
C ILE A 7 2.04 58.19 -47.96
N ILE A 8 3.18 58.09 -48.67
CA ILE A 8 3.89 56.83 -48.87
C ILE A 8 4.52 56.35 -47.54
N HIS A 9 5.09 57.26 -46.75
CA HIS A 9 5.70 56.93 -45.45
C HIS A 9 4.65 56.39 -44.46
N ASP A 10 3.48 57.02 -44.37
CA ASP A 10 2.38 56.54 -43.49
C ASP A 10 1.83 55.19 -43.93
N LYS A 11 1.69 54.96 -45.24
CA LYS A 11 1.18 53.69 -45.77
C LYS A 11 2.16 52.53 -45.53
N ILE A 12 3.46 52.79 -45.63
CA ILE A 12 4.52 51.80 -45.33
C ILE A 12 4.57 51.50 -43.82
N MET A 13 4.46 52.53 -42.97
CA MET A 13 4.45 52.35 -41.50
C MET A 13 3.22 51.55 -41.05
N LYS A 14 2.04 51.83 -41.59
CA LYS A 14 0.80 51.09 -41.26
C LYS A 14 0.84 49.62 -41.70
N ASN A 15 1.46 49.32 -42.85
CA ASN A 15 1.64 47.95 -43.33
C ASN A 15 2.61 47.15 -42.43
N LYS A 16 3.70 47.80 -41.98
CA LYS A 16 4.68 47.17 -41.08
C LYS A 16 4.09 46.88 -39.69
N THR A 17 3.26 47.79 -39.16
CA THR A 17 2.54 47.59 -37.89
C THR A 17 1.52 46.44 -37.99
N ASN A 18 0.77 46.34 -39.11
CA ASN A 18 -0.16 45.24 -39.33
C ASN A 18 0.55 43.88 -39.44
N THR A 19 1.70 43.82 -40.11
CA THR A 19 2.52 42.60 -40.18
C THR A 19 3.04 42.16 -38.81
N LEU A 20 3.48 43.10 -37.96
CA LEU A 20 3.90 42.78 -36.59
C LEU A 20 2.73 42.25 -35.74
N ILE A 21 1.53 42.83 -35.85
CA ILE A 21 0.35 42.39 -35.11
C ILE A 21 -0.06 40.97 -35.52
N ILE A 22 -0.02 40.65 -36.83
CA ILE A 22 -0.35 39.30 -37.32
C ILE A 22 0.66 38.27 -36.81
N ILE A 23 1.96 38.58 -36.82
CA ILE A 23 2.99 37.68 -36.28
C ILE A 23 2.78 37.45 -34.78
N PHE A 24 2.45 38.50 -34.02
CA PHE A 24 2.20 38.40 -32.59
C PHE A 24 0.96 37.56 -32.27
N ILE A 25 -0.12 37.71 -33.07
CA ILE A 25 -1.34 36.88 -32.97
C ILE A 25 -1.03 35.42 -33.33
N CYS A 26 -0.24 35.14 -34.37
CA CYS A 26 0.14 33.78 -34.74
C CYS A 26 1.01 33.09 -33.67
N ILE A 27 1.89 33.85 -32.98
CA ILE A 27 2.71 33.35 -31.87
C ILE A 27 1.81 33.08 -30.64
N LEU A 28 0.87 33.98 -30.32
CA LEU A 28 -0.10 33.77 -29.25
C LEU A 28 -1.02 32.57 -29.52
N PHE A 29 -1.43 32.37 -30.77
CA PHE A 29 -2.30 31.26 -31.17
C PHE A 29 -1.56 29.91 -31.15
N ASN A 30 -0.28 29.86 -31.53
CA ASN A 30 0.57 28.66 -31.39
C ASN A 30 0.94 28.35 -29.93
N CYS A 31 1.11 29.38 -29.09
CA CYS A 31 1.36 29.19 -27.66
C CYS A 31 0.12 28.62 -26.95
N LEU A 32 -1.07 29.08 -27.34
CA LEU A 32 -2.34 28.60 -26.78
C LEU A 32 -2.61 27.13 -27.16
N THR A 33 -2.29 26.70 -28.37
CA THR A 33 -2.44 25.29 -28.78
C THR A 33 -1.38 24.36 -28.18
N PHE A 34 -0.19 24.87 -27.85
CA PHE A 34 0.85 24.08 -27.17
C PHE A 34 0.51 23.79 -25.70
N CYS A 35 -0.15 24.71 -25.00
CA CYS A 35 -0.57 24.51 -23.61
C CYS A 35 -1.72 23.51 -23.44
N LEU A 36 -2.62 23.36 -24.42
CA LEU A 36 -3.75 22.41 -24.30
C LEU A 36 -3.31 20.94 -24.38
N ASN A 37 -2.14 20.62 -24.94
CA ASN A 37 -1.66 19.24 -25.07
C ASN A 37 -0.83 18.76 -23.85
N ALA A 38 -0.54 19.64 -22.88
CA ALA A 38 0.30 19.30 -21.72
C ALA A 38 -0.48 18.79 -20.50
N PHE A 39 -1.82 18.80 -20.53
CA PHE A 39 -2.66 18.31 -19.43
C PHE A 39 -3.35 16.99 -19.80
N GLY A 40 -2.54 15.96 -20.03
CA GLY A 40 -2.99 14.58 -20.26
C GLY A 40 -2.52 13.57 -19.20
N SER A 41 -1.91 14.03 -18.11
CA SER A 41 -1.50 13.15 -17.01
C SER A 41 -2.60 13.14 -15.95
N THR A 42 -3.47 12.14 -15.97
CA THR A 42 -4.24 11.78 -14.76
C THR A 42 -3.22 11.59 -13.64
N PRO A 43 -3.33 12.28 -12.49
CA PRO A 43 -2.52 11.97 -11.32
C PRO A 43 -2.67 10.47 -11.09
N GLY A 44 -1.58 9.71 -11.30
CA GLY A 44 -1.62 8.26 -11.26
C GLY A 44 -2.18 7.85 -9.90
N ALA A 45 -3.38 7.27 -9.89
CA ALA A 45 -3.95 6.74 -8.67
C ALA A 45 -2.91 5.80 -8.06
N VAL A 46 -2.48 6.09 -6.83
CA VAL A 46 -1.53 5.24 -6.11
C VAL A 46 -2.11 3.82 -6.11
N PRO A 47 -1.41 2.81 -6.65
CA PRO A 47 -1.99 1.48 -6.74
C PRO A 47 -2.34 0.95 -5.34
N GLU A 48 -3.47 0.27 -5.24
CA GLU A 48 -4.08 -0.18 -3.97
C GLU A 48 -3.08 -0.85 -3.00
N TYR A 49 -2.20 -1.72 -3.52
CA TYR A 49 -1.21 -2.42 -2.71
C TYR A 49 -0.16 -1.51 -2.06
N TYR A 50 0.16 -0.36 -2.63
CA TYR A 50 1.04 0.63 -1.98
C TYR A 50 0.36 1.26 -0.77
N VAL A 51 -0.95 1.53 -0.87
CA VAL A 51 -1.74 2.03 0.27
C VAL A 51 -1.83 0.96 1.35
N LYS A 52 -2.12 -0.31 0.98
CA LYS A 52 -2.12 -1.44 1.93
C LYS A 52 -0.75 -1.62 2.60
N THR A 53 0.35 -1.45 1.84
CA THR A 53 1.72 -1.53 2.38
C THR A 53 1.99 -0.43 3.41
N ALA A 54 1.50 0.79 3.19
CA ALA A 54 1.60 1.87 4.18
C ALA A 54 0.82 1.55 5.46
N TYR A 55 -0.37 0.95 5.34
CA TYR A 55 -1.12 0.43 6.47
C TYR A 55 -0.37 -0.67 7.21
N ILE A 56 0.15 -1.69 6.49
CA ILE A 56 0.95 -2.78 7.07
C ILE A 56 2.11 -2.19 7.87
N PHE A 57 2.91 -1.30 7.28
CA PHE A 57 4.01 -0.63 7.97
C PHE A 57 3.56 0.08 9.24
N ASN A 58 2.40 0.73 9.23
CA ASN A 58 1.84 1.37 10.41
C ASN A 58 1.41 0.36 11.47
N PHE A 59 0.77 -0.75 11.09
CA PHE A 59 0.32 -1.80 12.00
C PHE A 59 1.47 -2.39 12.80
N LEU A 60 2.60 -2.66 12.14
CA LEU A 60 3.78 -3.26 12.78
C LEU A 60 4.34 -2.43 13.94
N LYS A 61 4.09 -1.11 13.98
CA LYS A 61 4.50 -0.25 15.09
C LYS A 61 3.68 -0.48 16.37
N PHE A 62 2.50 -1.08 16.23
CA PHE A 62 1.53 -1.28 17.31
C PHE A 62 1.27 -2.76 17.62
N ILE A 63 2.02 -3.66 16.97
CA ILE A 63 1.92 -5.10 17.16
C ILE A 63 3.15 -5.59 17.90
N GLN A 64 2.90 -6.37 18.93
CA GLN A 64 3.93 -6.93 19.78
C GLN A 64 3.91 -8.44 19.61
N LEU A 65 5.02 -8.95 19.07
CA LEU A 65 5.27 -10.36 18.84
C LEU A 65 6.17 -10.83 19.99
N PRO A 66 5.62 -11.49 21.02
CA PRO A 66 6.41 -11.96 22.14
C PRO A 66 7.47 -12.96 21.66
N VAL A 67 8.64 -12.92 22.30
CA VAL A 67 9.68 -13.92 22.09
C VAL A 67 9.35 -15.09 23.00
N ILE A 68 8.76 -16.16 22.45
CA ILE A 68 8.27 -17.28 23.25
C ILE A 68 9.39 -18.31 23.49
N ASN A 69 10.31 -18.48 22.53
CA ASN A 69 11.42 -19.44 22.62
C ASN A 69 12.78 -18.82 22.22
N GLN A 70 13.89 -19.42 22.70
CA GLN A 70 15.27 -18.99 22.39
C GLN A 70 15.60 -19.00 20.89
N GLU A 71 14.99 -19.89 20.09
CA GLU A 71 15.19 -19.91 18.62
C GLU A 71 14.59 -18.67 17.93
N GLN A 72 13.48 -18.13 18.44
CA GLN A 72 12.91 -16.84 17.98
C GLN A 72 13.69 -15.63 18.50
N ALA A 73 14.46 -15.81 19.59
CA ALA A 73 15.37 -14.78 20.12
C ALA A 73 16.61 -14.58 19.22
N ILE A 74 16.97 -15.57 18.39
CA ILE A 74 18.08 -15.45 17.44
C ILE A 74 17.70 -14.55 16.25
N SER A 75 16.40 -14.33 16.00
CA SER A 75 15.85 -13.44 14.97
C SER A 75 15.62 -12.00 15.46
N THR A 76 16.35 -11.55 16.48
CA THR A 76 16.05 -10.32 17.25
C THR A 76 16.12 -9.02 16.46
N GLY A 77 16.71 -9.01 15.27
CA GLY A 77 16.87 -7.82 14.43
C GLY A 77 15.91 -7.71 13.25
N THR A 78 15.18 -8.77 12.88
CA THR A 78 14.42 -8.80 11.62
C THR A 78 12.96 -9.15 11.83
N LEU A 79 12.07 -8.49 11.09
CA LEU A 79 10.66 -8.80 10.98
C LEU A 79 10.35 -9.16 9.52
N THR A 80 10.10 -10.44 9.27
CA THR A 80 9.89 -10.96 7.91
C THR A 80 8.41 -10.97 7.55
N ILE A 81 8.07 -10.31 6.44
CA ILE A 81 6.74 -10.30 5.83
C ILE A 81 6.74 -11.24 4.62
N GLY A 82 5.87 -12.23 4.63
CA GLY A 82 5.67 -13.12 3.50
C GLY A 82 4.36 -12.82 2.76
N CYS A 83 4.36 -12.95 1.44
CA CYS A 83 3.16 -12.80 0.61
C CYS A 83 3.24 -13.66 -0.67
N PHE A 84 2.09 -14.02 -1.23
CA PHE A 84 2.01 -14.90 -2.41
C PHE A 84 1.82 -14.14 -3.73
N ASN A 85 1.26 -12.93 -3.65
CA ASN A 85 0.89 -12.14 -4.82
C ASN A 85 2.03 -11.23 -5.26
N LYS A 86 2.33 -11.23 -6.56
CA LYS A 86 3.45 -10.46 -7.14
C LYS A 86 3.29 -8.95 -6.96
N ASN A 87 2.08 -8.41 -7.17
CA ASN A 87 1.83 -6.97 -7.02
C ASN A 87 1.92 -6.53 -5.55
N ALA A 88 1.43 -7.37 -4.63
CA ALA A 88 1.58 -7.14 -3.19
C ALA A 88 3.06 -7.18 -2.76
N TYR A 89 3.82 -8.16 -3.27
CA TYR A 89 5.25 -8.28 -3.03
C TYR A 89 6.01 -7.04 -3.50
N ASP A 90 5.77 -6.59 -4.73
CA ASP A 90 6.44 -5.43 -5.31
C ASP A 90 6.13 -4.15 -4.51
N ALA A 91 4.91 -4.01 -3.99
CA ALA A 91 4.56 -2.92 -3.08
C ALA A 91 5.30 -3.04 -1.73
N LEU A 92 5.28 -4.22 -1.09
CA LEU A 92 5.97 -4.49 0.19
C LEU A 92 7.48 -4.27 0.12
N MET A 93 8.10 -4.49 -1.04
CA MET A 93 9.53 -4.19 -1.23
C MET A 93 9.89 -2.72 -0.97
N ASN A 94 8.93 -1.77 -1.06
CA ASN A 94 9.16 -0.35 -0.75
C ASN A 94 9.34 -0.06 0.76
N ILE A 95 9.06 -1.04 1.62
CA ILE A 95 9.27 -0.94 3.07
C ILE A 95 10.36 -1.89 3.57
N LYS A 96 10.92 -2.75 2.72
CA LYS A 96 12.08 -3.57 3.06
C LYS A 96 13.25 -2.69 3.51
N GLY A 97 13.97 -3.13 4.54
CA GLY A 97 15.09 -2.40 5.15
C GLY A 97 14.68 -1.25 6.07
N LYS A 98 13.39 -0.87 6.13
CA LYS A 98 12.93 0.13 7.09
C LYS A 98 12.87 -0.46 8.49
N SER A 99 13.14 0.39 9.47
CA SER A 99 13.05 0.01 10.89
C SER A 99 11.65 0.23 11.43
N ILE A 100 11.19 -0.71 12.23
CA ILE A 100 10.05 -0.56 13.15
C ILE A 100 10.64 -0.43 14.55
N VAL A 101 10.33 0.68 15.21
CA VAL A 101 10.76 0.95 16.57
C VAL A 101 9.55 0.78 17.49
N ASN A 102 9.64 -0.18 18.41
CA ASN A 102 8.74 -0.28 19.55
C ASN A 102 9.56 -0.15 20.85
N PRO A 103 8.92 0.09 22.00
CA PRO A 103 9.64 0.29 23.27
C PRO A 103 10.56 -0.88 23.68
N GLU A 104 10.34 -2.08 23.14
CA GLU A 104 11.03 -3.30 23.55
C GLU A 104 12.15 -3.71 22.59
N SER A 105 12.06 -3.31 21.31
CA SER A 105 12.96 -3.75 20.25
C SER A 105 12.88 -2.84 19.03
N THR A 106 13.98 -2.80 18.27
CA THR A 106 13.98 -2.28 16.91
C THR A 106 14.15 -3.44 15.95
N LYS A 107 13.24 -3.56 14.97
CA LYS A 107 13.30 -4.62 13.94
C LYS A 107 13.42 -4.01 12.56
N ILE A 108 14.24 -4.59 11.70
CA ILE A 108 14.36 -4.28 10.28
C ILE A 108 13.41 -5.15 9.49
N ILE A 109 12.64 -4.55 8.57
CA ILE A 109 11.70 -5.30 7.75
C ILE A 109 12.45 -6.08 6.66
N ASP A 110 12.18 -7.36 6.56
CA ASP A 110 12.48 -8.17 5.37
C ASP A 110 11.18 -8.62 4.70
N VAL A 111 11.26 -8.93 3.41
CA VAL A 111 10.12 -9.33 2.60
C VAL A 111 10.49 -10.55 1.77
N ILE A 112 9.67 -11.58 1.82
CA ILE A 112 9.84 -12.82 1.04
C ILE A 112 8.61 -13.10 0.18
N TYR A 113 8.86 -13.56 -1.04
CA TYR A 113 7.83 -14.04 -1.94
C TYR A 113 7.57 -15.53 -1.67
N LEU A 114 6.32 -15.88 -1.45
CA LEU A 114 5.89 -17.23 -1.10
C LEU A 114 5.27 -17.92 -2.31
N THR A 115 5.51 -19.21 -2.42
CA THR A 115 4.87 -20.07 -3.43
C THR A 115 3.60 -20.68 -2.85
N SER A 116 2.57 -20.84 -3.68
CA SER A 116 1.37 -21.62 -3.31
C SER A 116 1.62 -23.14 -3.27
N ASP A 117 2.83 -23.57 -3.62
CA ASP A 117 3.29 -24.93 -3.38
C ASP A 117 3.77 -25.05 -1.93
N PHE A 118 2.86 -25.52 -1.08
CA PHE A 118 3.08 -25.69 0.36
C PHE A 118 3.91 -26.94 0.70
N GLU A 119 4.12 -27.86 -0.24
CA GLU A 119 4.90 -29.08 -0.02
C GLU A 119 6.39 -28.84 -0.25
N ILE A 120 6.70 -27.94 -1.20
CA ILE A 120 8.08 -27.64 -1.60
C ILE A 120 8.70 -26.52 -0.75
N ASN A 121 7.91 -25.67 -0.09
CA ASN A 121 8.45 -24.49 0.57
C ASN A 121 7.99 -24.27 2.04
N PRO A 122 8.84 -24.55 3.06
CA PRO A 122 8.58 -24.23 4.46
C PRO A 122 8.87 -22.76 4.82
N ASP A 123 9.07 -21.86 3.86
CA ASP A 123 9.42 -20.45 4.13
C ASP A 123 8.36 -19.70 4.95
N PHE A 124 7.11 -20.16 4.98
CA PHE A 124 6.07 -19.67 5.91
C PHE A 124 6.54 -19.66 7.37
N GLN A 125 7.42 -20.59 7.73
CA GLN A 125 7.97 -20.70 9.08
C GLN A 125 8.96 -19.58 9.42
N LYS A 126 9.50 -18.89 8.41
CA LYS A 126 10.41 -17.74 8.57
C LYS A 126 9.64 -16.42 8.69
N CYS A 127 8.34 -16.42 8.39
CA CYS A 127 7.50 -15.23 8.45
C CYS A 127 7.11 -14.92 9.88
N ASN A 128 7.17 -13.64 10.24
CA ASN A 128 6.49 -13.09 11.41
C ASN A 128 5.11 -12.54 11.04
N VAL A 129 4.96 -12.21 9.75
CA VAL A 129 3.76 -11.61 9.19
C VAL A 129 3.44 -12.30 7.87
N LEU A 130 2.20 -12.71 7.67
CA LEU A 130 1.71 -13.25 6.40
C LEU A 130 0.63 -12.33 5.84
N PHE A 131 0.86 -11.79 4.64
CA PHE A 131 -0.17 -11.10 3.88
C PHE A 131 -0.77 -12.07 2.85
N ILE A 132 -2.00 -12.48 3.12
CA ILE A 132 -2.78 -13.48 2.40
C ILE A 132 -3.77 -12.74 1.51
N THR A 133 -3.40 -12.59 0.25
CA THR A 133 -4.19 -11.90 -0.77
C THR A 133 -5.34 -12.76 -1.29
N SER A 134 -6.25 -12.15 -2.04
CA SER A 134 -7.50 -12.76 -2.51
C SER A 134 -7.29 -14.03 -3.36
N ASP A 135 -6.16 -14.15 -4.05
CA ASP A 135 -5.77 -15.35 -4.81
C ASP A 135 -5.51 -16.58 -3.93
N GLN A 136 -5.33 -16.40 -2.62
CA GLN A 136 -5.16 -17.49 -1.65
C GLN A 136 -6.40 -17.75 -0.80
N LYS A 137 -7.56 -17.15 -1.12
CA LYS A 137 -8.81 -17.35 -0.37
C LYS A 137 -9.17 -18.82 -0.17
N ASN A 138 -9.05 -19.62 -1.23
CA ASN A 138 -9.36 -21.06 -1.18
C ASN A 138 -8.32 -21.88 -0.39
N ASN A 139 -7.12 -21.32 -0.18
CA ASN A 139 -6.04 -21.96 0.56
C ASN A 139 -5.98 -21.53 2.03
N LEU A 140 -6.84 -20.60 2.48
CA LEU A 140 -6.76 -20.01 3.82
C LEU A 140 -6.72 -21.07 4.92
N LYS A 141 -7.64 -22.05 4.91
CA LYS A 141 -7.67 -23.12 5.92
C LYS A 141 -6.39 -23.94 5.95
N LYS A 142 -5.82 -24.23 4.78
CA LYS A 142 -4.53 -24.94 4.66
C LYS A 142 -3.40 -24.09 5.23
N ILE A 143 -3.35 -22.80 4.88
CA ILE A 143 -2.34 -21.85 5.40
C ILE A 143 -2.41 -21.76 6.93
N LEU A 144 -3.61 -21.56 7.48
CA LEU A 144 -3.83 -21.45 8.93
C LEU A 144 -3.45 -22.75 9.66
N THR A 145 -3.75 -23.91 9.07
CA THR A 145 -3.33 -25.21 9.61
C THR A 145 -1.80 -25.35 9.62
N LEU A 146 -1.11 -24.90 8.56
CA LEU A 146 0.35 -24.99 8.44
C LEU A 146 1.10 -24.07 9.41
N ILE A 147 0.57 -22.87 9.67
CA ILE A 147 1.16 -21.99 10.68
C ILE A 147 0.85 -22.45 12.11
N GLY A 148 -0.29 -23.13 12.31
CA GLY A 148 -0.69 -23.70 13.60
C GLY A 148 -0.65 -22.66 14.72
N ASN A 149 -0.03 -23.01 15.85
CA ASN A 149 0.07 -22.15 17.03
C ASN A 149 1.29 -21.20 17.01
N LYS A 150 1.90 -20.97 15.84
CA LYS A 150 3.04 -20.05 15.73
C LYS A 150 2.57 -18.60 15.88
N THR A 151 3.41 -17.78 16.50
CA THR A 151 3.21 -16.32 16.64
C THR A 151 3.42 -15.61 15.31
N ILE A 152 2.46 -15.76 14.40
CA ILE A 152 2.46 -15.17 13.06
C ILE A 152 1.23 -14.28 12.91
N LEU A 153 1.46 -13.00 12.62
CA LEU A 153 0.39 -12.06 12.31
C LEU A 153 -0.16 -12.35 10.91
N THR A 154 -1.45 -12.64 10.80
CA THR A 154 -2.11 -12.85 9.51
C THR A 154 -2.88 -11.60 9.08
N LEU A 155 -2.68 -11.19 7.83
CA LEU A 155 -3.40 -10.11 7.17
C LEU A 155 -4.12 -10.63 5.93
N GLY A 156 -5.39 -10.28 5.79
CA GLY A 156 -6.22 -10.63 4.64
C GLY A 156 -6.73 -9.41 3.90
N GLU A 157 -7.42 -9.64 2.80
CA GLU A 157 -8.10 -8.60 2.01
C GLU A 157 -9.38 -9.10 1.33
N PHE A 158 -10.00 -10.13 1.89
CA PHE A 158 -11.16 -10.77 1.30
C PHE A 158 -12.21 -11.09 2.36
N ASP A 159 -13.45 -11.27 1.92
CA ASP A 159 -14.59 -11.50 2.80
C ASP A 159 -14.42 -12.77 3.65
N ASN A 160 -14.99 -12.74 4.85
CA ASN A 160 -14.94 -13.82 5.86
C ASN A 160 -13.55 -14.16 6.42
N PHE A 161 -12.49 -13.42 6.06
CA PHE A 161 -11.14 -13.69 6.54
C PHE A 161 -11.05 -13.72 8.08
N LEU A 162 -11.66 -12.75 8.76
CA LEU A 162 -11.62 -12.68 10.23
C LEU A 162 -12.35 -13.85 10.90
N HIS A 163 -13.49 -14.29 10.34
CA HIS A 163 -14.29 -15.39 10.88
C HIS A 163 -13.66 -16.76 10.65
N GLU A 164 -12.77 -16.88 9.67
CA GLU A 164 -12.02 -18.11 9.38
C GLU A 164 -10.71 -18.20 10.20
N GLY A 165 -10.48 -17.27 11.14
CA GLY A 165 -9.32 -17.28 12.04
C GLY A 165 -8.18 -16.33 11.63
N GLY A 166 -8.42 -15.43 10.68
CA GLY A 166 -7.51 -14.34 10.34
C GLY A 166 -7.52 -13.21 11.37
N ILE A 167 -6.41 -12.48 11.52
CA ILE A 167 -6.27 -11.47 12.58
C ILE A 167 -6.63 -10.05 12.11
N ILE A 168 -6.07 -9.58 10.99
CA ILE A 168 -6.37 -8.26 10.43
C ILE A 168 -6.90 -8.45 9.01
N ASN A 169 -7.97 -7.75 8.63
CA ASN A 169 -8.49 -7.81 7.26
C ASN A 169 -8.61 -6.41 6.66
N PHE A 170 -8.11 -6.21 5.44
CA PHE A 170 -8.41 -5.03 4.66
C PHE A 170 -9.83 -5.11 4.10
N VAL A 171 -10.57 -4.01 4.19
CA VAL A 171 -11.92 -3.87 3.64
C VAL A 171 -12.05 -2.55 2.90
N THR A 172 -12.91 -2.49 1.89
CA THR A 172 -13.20 -1.24 1.18
C THR A 172 -14.54 -0.70 1.66
N VAL A 173 -14.53 0.47 2.29
CA VAL A 173 -15.73 1.15 2.78
C VAL A 173 -15.82 2.51 2.11
N ASN A 174 -16.91 2.78 1.40
CA ASN A 174 -17.13 4.04 0.67
C ASN A 174 -15.92 4.41 -0.23
N LYS A 175 -15.40 3.44 -1.00
CA LYS A 175 -14.22 3.57 -1.87
C LYS A 175 -12.89 3.86 -1.16
N ASN A 176 -12.85 3.77 0.17
CA ASN A 176 -11.63 3.94 0.96
C ASN A 176 -11.20 2.62 1.57
N ILE A 177 -9.89 2.35 1.53
CA ILE A 177 -9.30 1.21 2.24
C ILE A 177 -9.35 1.48 3.74
N LYS A 178 -9.97 0.55 4.45
CA LYS A 178 -10.05 0.44 5.90
C LYS A 178 -9.53 -0.93 6.31
N PHE A 179 -9.54 -1.19 7.62
CA PHE A 179 -9.18 -2.49 8.14
C PHE A 179 -10.02 -2.84 9.35
N GLU A 180 -10.13 -4.14 9.59
CA GLU A 180 -10.87 -4.74 10.69
C GLU A 180 -9.95 -5.70 11.44
N VAL A 181 -10.24 -5.94 12.73
CA VAL A 181 -9.36 -6.73 13.61
C VAL A 181 -10.17 -7.78 14.36
N ASN A 182 -9.69 -9.02 14.38
CA ASN A 182 -10.15 -10.06 15.29
C ASN A 182 -9.19 -10.16 16.48
N ILE A 183 -9.59 -9.61 17.62
CA ILE A 183 -8.77 -9.65 18.85
C ILE A 183 -8.78 -11.03 19.51
N GLY A 184 -9.77 -11.88 19.22
CA GLY A 184 -9.79 -13.28 19.64
C GLY A 184 -8.67 -14.06 18.96
N SER A 185 -8.63 -14.02 17.62
CA SER A 185 -7.56 -14.69 16.86
C SER A 185 -6.17 -14.11 17.16
N ALA A 186 -6.05 -12.81 17.44
CA ALA A 186 -4.78 -12.22 17.89
C ALA A 186 -4.29 -12.86 19.20
N LYS A 187 -5.19 -13.02 20.18
CA LYS A 187 -4.90 -13.63 21.47
C LYS A 187 -4.51 -15.11 21.31
N ASP A 188 -5.24 -15.87 20.50
CA ASP A 188 -4.94 -17.28 20.23
C ASP A 188 -3.55 -17.48 19.60
N ALA A 189 -3.12 -16.52 18.76
CA ALA A 189 -1.78 -16.50 18.17
C ALA A 189 -0.68 -15.95 19.11
N ASN A 190 -1.01 -15.63 20.37
CA ASN A 190 -0.12 -14.95 21.32
C ASN A 190 0.41 -13.60 20.78
N ILE A 191 -0.43 -12.82 20.11
CA ILE A 191 -0.08 -11.52 19.56
C ILE A 191 -0.80 -10.42 20.33
N GLU A 192 -0.03 -9.50 20.90
CA GLU A 192 -0.61 -8.33 21.57
C GLU A 192 -0.77 -7.18 20.55
N ILE A 193 -1.99 -6.64 20.48
CA ILE A 193 -2.32 -5.48 19.65
C ILE A 193 -2.57 -4.29 20.58
N ARG A 194 -1.76 -3.24 20.42
CA ARG A 194 -1.89 -2.04 21.24
C ARG A 194 -3.18 -1.29 20.92
N SER A 195 -3.79 -0.73 21.95
CA SER A 195 -5.08 -0.01 21.86
C SER A 195 -5.10 1.11 20.81
N GLN A 196 -3.95 1.72 20.51
CA GLN A 196 -3.81 2.74 19.47
C GLN A 196 -4.20 2.22 18.09
N LEU A 197 -3.83 0.98 17.75
CA LEU A 197 -4.22 0.38 16.48
C LEU A 197 -5.71 0.05 16.45
N LEU A 198 -6.24 -0.48 17.54
CA LEU A 198 -7.66 -0.83 17.65
C LEU A 198 -8.57 0.38 17.48
N LYS A 199 -8.16 1.56 18.00
CA LYS A 199 -8.88 2.83 17.81
C LYS A 199 -8.94 3.30 16.36
N MET A 200 -8.05 2.83 15.50
CA MET A 200 -8.00 3.18 14.07
C MET A 200 -8.79 2.17 13.20
N ALA A 201 -9.18 1.02 13.76
CA ALA A 201 -9.90 -0.01 13.04
C ALA A 201 -11.32 0.44 12.71
N HIS A 202 -11.81 0.03 11.55
CA HIS A 202 -13.21 0.20 11.17
C HIS A 202 -14.14 -0.66 12.03
N ASN A 203 -13.70 -1.88 12.33
CA ASN A 203 -14.43 -2.83 13.15
C ASN A 203 -13.45 -3.68 13.97
N VAL A 204 -13.88 -4.09 15.16
CA VAL A 204 -13.14 -4.99 16.04
C VAL A 204 -14.08 -6.09 16.50
N ILE A 205 -13.72 -7.34 16.21
CA ILE A 205 -14.49 -8.52 16.62
C ILE A 205 -13.71 -9.35 17.62
N MET A 206 -14.43 -10.05 18.47
CA MET A 206 -13.92 -11.13 19.29
C MET A 206 -14.83 -12.32 19.00
N ASP A 207 -14.29 -13.39 18.44
CA ASP A 207 -15.08 -14.61 18.30
C ASP A 207 -15.43 -15.10 19.71
N ASN A 208 -16.73 -15.16 20.03
CA ASN A 208 -17.17 -15.75 21.28
C ASN A 208 -16.73 -17.21 21.29
N GLU A 209 -16.05 -17.64 22.36
CA GLU A 209 -15.73 -19.03 22.66
C GLU A 209 -17.00 -19.89 22.65
N ASN A 210 -17.42 -20.36 21.48
CA ASN A 210 -18.37 -21.43 21.28
C ASN A 210 -17.73 -22.48 20.36
N LYS A 211 -16.48 -22.85 20.66
CA LYS A 211 -15.92 -24.16 20.31
C LYS A 211 -15.93 -25.05 21.55
N GLY A 212 -17.14 -25.21 22.11
CA GLY A 212 -17.45 -26.25 23.08
C GLY A 212 -18.63 -27.04 22.53
N HIS A 213 -18.34 -28.24 22.03
CA HIS A 213 -19.02 -29.54 22.23
C HIS A 213 -18.49 -30.53 21.19
#